data_AF-A0A3N7GVC0-F1
#
_entry.id   AF-A0A3N7GVC0-F1
#
_cell.length_a   1.000
_cell.length_b   1.000
_cell.length_c   1.000
_cell.angle_alpha   90.00
_cell.angle_beta   90.00
_cell.angle_gamma   90.00
#
_symmetry.space_group_name_H-M   'P 1'
#
loop_
_entity.id
_entity.type
_entity.pdbx_description
1 polymer ?
#
loop_
_entity_poly.entity_id
_entity_poly.type
_entity_poly.pdbx_seq_one_letter_code
_entity_poly.pdbx_strand_id
1 'polypeptide(L)'
;DEIKTYFATGEKLAPPTMRDRLLAVQQHAEWSVEWKGERAGLVEMRQHYSNYFRGIPHFKEYRTRFLQVLTLNEMREIIAETADAFAQV
;
A
#
# COMPACT_ATOMS: atom_id res chain seq x y z
N ASP A 1 3.83 -13.46 12.71
CA ASP A 1 5.06 -13.48 13.53
C ASP A 1 5.81 -12.14 13.50
N GLU A 2 5.26 -11.06 14.08
CA GLU A 2 6.01 -9.82 14.37
C GLU A 2 6.52 -9.78 15.83
N ILE A 3 5.88 -10.55 16.72
CA ILE A 3 6.19 -10.58 18.16
C ILE A 3 7.52 -11.30 18.46
N LYS A 4 7.96 -12.25 17.60
CA LYS A 4 9.18 -13.04 17.84
C LYS A 4 10.48 -12.29 17.53
N THR A 5 10.46 -11.32 16.62
CA THR A 5 11.68 -10.60 16.21
C THR A 5 12.08 -9.51 17.22
N TYR A 6 11.12 -8.98 17.99
CA TYR A 6 11.38 -7.92 18.98
C TYR A 6 12.19 -8.41 20.21
N PHE A 7 12.07 -9.69 20.57
CA PHE A 7 12.66 -10.21 21.81
C PHE A 7 14.12 -10.69 21.68
N ALA A 8 14.69 -10.78 20.48
CA ALA A 8 16.01 -11.39 20.28
C ALA A 8 17.18 -10.39 20.19
N THR A 9 16.97 -9.17 19.67
CA THR A 9 18.08 -8.24 19.35
C THR A 9 17.92 -6.82 19.88
N GLY A 10 16.75 -6.43 20.38
CA GLY A 10 16.49 -5.05 20.84
C GLY A 10 16.51 -3.98 19.75
N GLU A 11 16.71 -4.37 18.48
CA GLU A 11 16.69 -3.46 17.34
C GLU A 11 15.25 -3.29 16.84
N LYS A 12 14.72 -2.07 16.95
CA LYS A 12 13.50 -1.69 16.25
C LYS A 12 13.77 -1.83 14.75
N LEU A 13 13.09 -2.81 14.12
CA LEU A 13 13.07 -2.91 12.66
C LEU A 13 12.79 -1.53 12.07
N ALA A 14 13.58 -1.14 11.07
CA ALA A 14 13.39 0.12 10.38
C ALA A 14 11.94 0.20 9.87
N PRO A 15 11.29 1.37 9.96
CA PRO A 15 9.94 1.53 9.43
C PRO A 15 9.93 1.16 7.93
N PRO A 16 8.86 0.52 7.43
CA PRO A 16 8.81 0.10 6.03
C PRO A 16 8.89 1.30 5.10
N THR A 17 9.66 1.14 4.02
CA THR A 17 9.85 2.19 3.01
C THR A 17 8.56 2.42 2.21
N MET A 18 8.50 3.51 1.44
CA MET A 18 7.39 3.73 0.52
C MET A 18 7.25 2.56 -0.48
N ARG A 19 8.37 2.06 -1.00
CA ARG A 19 8.39 0.92 -1.92
C ARG A 19 7.81 -0.35 -1.30
N ASP A 20 8.16 -0.65 -0.04
CA ASP A 20 7.63 -1.82 0.67
C ASP A 20 6.12 -1.71 0.88
N ARG A 21 5.64 -0.52 1.23
CA ARG A 21 4.21 -0.24 1.41
C ARG A 21 3.43 -0.40 0.11
N LEU A 22 3.95 0.14 -0.99
CA LEU A 22 3.34 0.03 -2.31
C LEU A 22 3.31 -1.41 -2.81
N LEU A 23 4.37 -2.17 -2.60
CA LEU A 23 4.43 -3.59 -2.91
C LEU A 23 3.41 -4.40 -2.10
N ALA A 24 3.22 -4.07 -0.81
CA ALA A 24 2.21 -4.70 0.03
C ALA A 24 0.78 -4.35 -0.43
N VAL A 25 0.53 -3.11 -0.85
CA VAL A 25 -0.75 -2.69 -1.43
C VAL A 25 -1.03 -3.43 -2.73
N GLN A 26 -0.03 -3.58 -3.61
CA GLN A 26 -0.19 -4.30 -4.88
C GLN A 26 -0.60 -5.76 -4.65
N GLN A 27 0.13 -6.49 -3.80
CA GLN A 27 -0.16 -7.90 -3.51
C GLN A 27 -1.55 -8.08 -2.90
N HIS A 28 -1.93 -7.22 -1.94
CA HIS A 28 -3.26 -7.29 -1.33
C HIS A 28 -4.37 -6.94 -2.34
N ALA A 29 -4.14 -5.98 -3.23
CA ALA A 29 -5.09 -5.69 -4.31
C ALA A 29 -5.25 -6.90 -5.25
N GLU A 30 -4.17 -7.52 -5.69
CA GLU A 30 -4.18 -8.69 -6.56
C GLU A 30 -4.95 -9.87 -5.92
N TRP A 31 -4.67 -10.18 -4.65
CA TRP A 31 -5.43 -11.20 -3.92
C TRP A 31 -6.89 -10.81 -3.74
N SER A 32 -7.20 -9.57 -3.35
CA SER A 32 -8.59 -9.15 -3.16
C SER A 32 -9.40 -9.30 -4.47
N VAL A 33 -8.77 -8.98 -5.61
CA VAL A 33 -9.36 -9.12 -6.95
C VAL A 33 -9.52 -10.58 -7.36
N GLU A 34 -8.52 -11.43 -7.11
CA GLU A 34 -8.61 -12.87 -7.41
C GLU A 34 -9.81 -13.52 -6.72
N TRP A 35 -10.09 -13.14 -5.47
CA TRP A 35 -11.14 -13.76 -4.66
C TRP A 35 -12.52 -13.15 -4.86
N LYS A 36 -12.61 -11.84 -5.13
CA LYS A 36 -13.88 -11.08 -5.12
C LYS A 36 -14.26 -10.53 -6.49
N GLY A 37 -13.39 -10.64 -7.48
CA GLY A 37 -13.47 -9.90 -8.73
C GLY A 37 -12.98 -8.46 -8.57
N GLU A 38 -12.64 -7.85 -9.71
CA GLU A 38 -11.85 -6.62 -9.75
C GLU A 38 -12.45 -5.45 -8.97
N ARG A 39 -13.66 -5.03 -9.33
CA ARG A 39 -14.32 -3.88 -8.72
C ARG A 39 -14.57 -4.08 -7.22
N ALA A 40 -15.11 -5.23 -6.82
CA ALA A 40 -15.41 -5.51 -5.42
C ALA A 40 -14.13 -5.64 -4.59
N GLY A 41 -13.11 -6.31 -5.13
CA GLY A 41 -11.81 -6.46 -4.48
C GLY A 41 -11.14 -5.12 -4.18
N LEU A 42 -11.19 -4.17 -5.13
CA LEU A 42 -10.55 -2.86 -4.99
C LEU A 42 -11.35 -1.88 -4.13
N VAL A 43 -12.69 -1.97 -4.12
CA VAL A 43 -13.52 -1.16 -3.20
C VAL A 43 -13.24 -1.52 -1.74
N GLU A 44 -13.06 -2.81 -1.44
CA GLU A 44 -12.72 -3.29 -0.09
C GLU A 44 -11.35 -2.80 0.39
N MET A 45 -10.40 -2.61 -0.54
CA MET A 45 -9.05 -2.11 -0.22
C MET A 45 -9.06 -0.71 0.42
N ARG A 46 -10.09 0.09 0.18
CA ARG A 46 -10.18 1.50 0.58
C ARG A 46 -10.00 1.74 2.08
N GLN A 47 -10.50 0.82 2.91
CA GLN A 47 -10.39 0.93 4.37
C GLN A 47 -8.95 0.74 4.87
N HIS A 48 -8.09 0.06 4.09
CA HIS A 48 -6.75 -0.32 4.50
C HIS A 48 -5.69 0.77 4.17
N TYR A 49 -5.95 1.67 3.22
CA TYR A 49 -4.96 2.68 2.81
C TYR A 49 -4.53 3.62 3.96
N SER A 50 -5.42 3.89 4.92
CA SER A 50 -5.06 4.65 6.13
C SER A 50 -3.89 4.03 6.89
N ASN A 51 -3.85 2.70 6.94
CA ASN A 51 -2.84 1.96 7.68
C ASN A 51 -1.55 1.82 6.87
N TYR A 52 -1.67 1.50 5.58
CA TYR A 52 -0.52 1.38 4.69
C TYR A 52 0.30 2.67 4.62
N PHE A 53 -0.36 3.83 4.59
CA PHE A 53 0.29 5.11 4.36
C PHE A 53 0.26 6.04 5.58
N ARG A 54 0.11 5.46 6.78
CA ARG A 54 0.13 6.22 8.03
C ARG A 54 1.48 6.91 8.21
N GLY A 55 1.45 8.22 8.48
CA GLY A 55 2.65 9.01 8.79
C GLY A 55 3.48 9.43 7.57
N ILE A 56 2.99 9.18 6.35
CA ILE A 56 3.67 9.63 5.13
C ILE A 56 3.27 11.10 4.82
N PRO A 57 4.23 12.03 4.78
CA PRO A 57 3.99 13.41 4.35
C PRO A 57 3.50 13.48 2.90
N HIS A 58 2.68 14.49 2.58
CA HIS A 58 2.20 14.76 1.21
C HIS A 58 1.41 13.61 0.52
N PHE A 59 1.06 12.54 1.24
CA PHE A 59 0.35 11.40 0.65
C PHE A 59 -1.15 11.62 0.44
N LYS A 60 -1.74 12.70 0.98
CA LYS A 60 -3.19 12.95 0.93
C LYS A 60 -3.75 12.96 -0.51
N GLU A 61 -2.99 13.51 -1.45
CA GLU A 61 -3.38 13.58 -2.86
C GLU A 61 -3.44 12.17 -3.48
N TYR A 62 -2.35 11.40 -3.37
CA TYR A 62 -2.28 10.02 -3.83
C TYR A 62 -3.37 9.15 -3.19
N ARG A 63 -3.61 9.30 -1.88
CA ARG A 63 -4.65 8.56 -1.17
C ARG A 63 -6.03 8.74 -1.82
N THR A 64 -6.40 9.96 -2.19
CA THR A 64 -7.69 10.24 -2.83
C THR A 64 -7.84 9.46 -4.12
N ARG A 65 -6.76 9.38 -4.91
CA ARG A 65 -6.72 8.66 -6.17
C ARG A 65 -6.75 7.13 -5.97
N PHE A 66 -6.01 6.60 -4.98
CA PHE A 66 -6.10 5.18 -4.60
C PHE A 66 -7.52 4.76 -4.23
N LEU A 67 -8.31 5.65 -3.62
CA LEU A 67 -9.72 5.39 -3.28
C LEU A 67 -10.64 5.35 -4.51
N GLN A 68 -10.22 5.90 -5.65
CA GLN A 68 -11.02 5.99 -6.88
C GLN A 68 -10.76 4.84 -7.86
N VAL A 69 -9.65 4.12 -7.70
CA VAL A 69 -9.26 2.98 -8.54
C VAL A 69 -10.35 1.89 -8.56
N LEU A 70 -10.66 1.39 -9.75
CA LEU A 70 -11.64 0.31 -9.98
C LEU A 70 -11.06 -0.85 -10.80
N THR A 71 -9.86 -0.73 -11.34
CA THR A 71 -9.15 -1.78 -12.07
C THR A 71 -7.73 -2.02 -11.54
N LEU A 72 -7.18 -3.23 -11.74
CA LEU A 72 -5.79 -3.53 -11.39
C LEU A 72 -4.81 -2.74 -12.25
N ASN A 73 -5.19 -2.36 -13.47
CA ASN A 73 -4.35 -1.52 -14.32
C ASN A 73 -4.20 -0.11 -13.73
N GLU A 74 -5.31 0.54 -13.38
CA GLU A 74 -5.29 1.84 -12.68
C GLU A 74 -4.52 1.75 -11.35
N MET A 75 -4.66 0.64 -10.62
CA MET A 75 -3.88 0.38 -9.40
C MET A 75 -2.38 0.35 -9.67
N ARG A 76 -1.94 -0.31 -10.75
CA ARG A 76 -0.53 -0.39 -11.13
C ARG A 76 0.01 0.97 -11.57
N GLU A 77 -0.77 1.73 -12.32
CA GLU A 77 -0.40 3.08 -12.78
C GLU A 77 -0.19 4.03 -11.59
N ILE A 78 -1.14 4.09 -10.65
CA ILE A 78 -0.98 4.95 -9.47
C ILE A 78 0.17 4.49 -8.56
N ILE A 79 0.40 3.18 -8.44
CA ILE A 79 1.54 2.65 -7.69
C ILE A 79 2.86 3.09 -8.32
N ALA A 80 3.00 2.97 -9.64
CA ALA A 80 4.20 3.39 -10.35
C ALA A 80 4.46 4.89 -10.18
N GLU A 81 3.43 5.72 -10.40
CA GLU A 81 3.54 7.17 -10.24
C GLU A 81 3.89 7.57 -8.80
N THR A 82 3.27 6.92 -7.81
CA THR A 82 3.59 7.17 -6.40
C THR A 82 5.02 6.75 -6.08
N ALA A 83 5.49 5.62 -6.63
CA ALA A 83 6.85 5.17 -6.42
C ALA A 83 7.87 6.17 -6.99
N ASP A 84 7.63 6.69 -8.19
CA ASP A 84 8.50 7.68 -8.83
C ASP A 84 8.51 9.00 -8.06
N ALA A 85 7.34 9.49 -7.64
CA ALA A 85 7.22 10.73 -6.87
C ALA A 85 7.95 10.68 -5.53
N PHE A 86 7.97 9.51 -4.86
CA PHE A 86 8.66 9.32 -3.59
C PHE A 86 10.11 8.83 -3.74
N ALA A 87 10.56 8.50 -4.95
CA ALA A 87 11.97 8.22 -5.24
C ALA A 87 12.79 9.51 -5.47
N GLN A 88 12.12 10.62 -5.77
CA GLN A 88 12.73 11.93 -6.01
C GLN A 88 12.82 12.83 -4.76
N VAL A 89 12.44 12.31 -3.59
CA VAL A 89 12.40 13.03 -2.30
C VAL A 89 13.53 12.57 -1.37
#